data_AF-A0A0N1KQR9-F1
#
_entry.id   AF-A0A0N1KQR9-F1
#
_cell.length_a   1.000
_cell.length_b   1.000
_cell.length_c   1.000
_cell.angle_alpha   90.00
_cell.angle_beta   90.00
_cell.angle_gamma   90.00
#
_symmetry.space_group_name_H-M   'P 1'
#
loop_
_entity.id
_entity.type
_entity.pdbx_description
1 polymer ?
#
loop_
_entity_poly.entity_id
_entity_poly.type
_entity_poly.pdbx_seq_one_letter_code
_entity_poly.pdbx_strand_id
1 'polypeptide(L)'
;MVFRRNPNPPETDWKPTQEEWRVYTLCDGRRTEEEVVRESGLGEEAYVILAALLKRGLILPVEGAKELCQKLVGLLKTRLGPKANPFVARLEGCQSREALEEEALRVALKVKLTLDRKTGEELEKAIRALFH
;
A
#
# COMPACT_ATOMS: atom_id res chain seq x y z
N MET A 1 5.28 2.15 7.11
CA MET A 1 5.52 2.74 5.77
C MET A 1 6.28 1.73 4.91
N VAL A 2 6.00 1.72 3.60
CA VAL A 2 6.65 0.86 2.60
C VAL A 2 7.04 1.73 1.40
N PHE A 3 8.03 1.30 0.61
CA PHE A 3 8.48 2.07 -0.55
C PHE A 3 7.93 1.49 -1.85
N ARG A 4 7.33 2.33 -2.68
CA ARG A 4 6.91 1.96 -4.05
C ARG A 4 7.67 2.77 -5.10
N ARG A 5 7.93 2.19 -6.26
CA ARG A 5 8.42 2.91 -7.43
C ARG A 5 7.43 4.00 -7.84
N ASN A 6 7.95 5.19 -8.18
CA ASN A 6 7.14 6.27 -8.69
C ASN A 6 6.70 5.92 -10.14
N PRO A 7 5.39 5.84 -10.45
CA PRO A 7 4.94 5.58 -11.82
C PRO A 7 5.27 6.72 -12.79
N ASN A 8 5.49 7.94 -12.26
CA ASN A 8 5.83 9.14 -13.03
C ASN A 8 7.10 9.77 -12.44
N PRO A 9 8.28 9.14 -12.63
CA PRO A 9 9.52 9.66 -12.08
C PRO A 9 9.89 11.00 -12.77
N PRO A 10 10.45 11.98 -12.04
CA PRO A 10 10.85 13.26 -12.62
C PRO A 10 12.08 13.14 -13.52
N GLU A 11 12.88 12.08 -13.36
CA GLU A 11 14.06 11.80 -14.17
C GLU A 11 13.77 10.72 -15.21
N THR A 12 13.71 11.10 -16.49
CA THR A 12 13.41 10.17 -17.59
C THR A 12 14.64 9.41 -18.09
N ASP A 13 15.84 9.95 -17.86
CA ASP A 13 17.13 9.42 -18.35
C ASP A 13 18.04 8.89 -17.21
N TRP A 14 17.44 8.46 -16.10
CA TRP A 14 18.21 7.94 -14.97
C TRP A 14 18.98 6.66 -15.38
N LYS A 15 20.31 6.68 -15.19
CA LYS A 15 21.22 5.55 -15.42
C LYS A 15 21.72 5.00 -14.08
N PRO A 16 21.02 4.02 -13.49
CA PRO A 16 21.38 3.49 -12.17
C PRO A 16 22.68 2.71 -12.19
N THR A 17 23.41 2.72 -11.07
CA THR A 17 24.40 1.67 -10.78
C THR A 17 23.70 0.33 -10.52
N GLN A 18 24.48 -0.76 -10.44
CA GLN A 18 23.92 -2.07 -10.13
C GLN A 18 23.28 -2.11 -8.73
N GLU A 19 23.88 -1.44 -7.75
CA GLU A 19 23.37 -1.34 -6.38
C GLU A 19 22.09 -0.49 -6.34
N GLU A 20 22.09 0.66 -7.00
CA GLU A 20 20.92 1.53 -7.12
C GLU A 20 19.74 0.78 -7.75
N TRP A 21 19.98 0.05 -8.84
CA TRP A 21 18.95 -0.75 -9.49
C TRP A 21 18.42 -1.85 -8.57
N ARG A 22 19.30 -2.52 -7.83
CA ARG A 22 18.90 -3.58 -6.88
C ARG A 22 17.95 -3.03 -5.82
N VAL A 23 18.32 -1.94 -5.15
CA VAL A 23 17.48 -1.31 -4.12
C VAL A 23 16.17 -0.79 -4.73
N TYR A 24 16.23 -0.16 -5.90
CA TYR A 24 15.07 0.37 -6.60
C TYR A 24 14.04 -0.71 -6.98
N THR A 25 14.50 -1.88 -7.44
CA THR A 25 13.58 -2.99 -7.80
C THR A 25 12.88 -3.61 -6.60
N LEU A 26 13.49 -3.56 -5.40
CA LEU A 26 12.88 -4.03 -4.16
C LEU A 26 11.78 -3.10 -3.63
N CYS A 27 11.75 -1.84 -4.06
CA CYS A 27 10.72 -0.85 -3.72
C CYS A 27 9.41 -1.11 -4.50
N ASP A 28 8.79 -2.26 -4.29
CA ASP A 28 7.59 -2.71 -4.99
C ASP A 28 6.26 -2.30 -4.34
N GLY A 29 6.32 -1.51 -3.26
CA GLY A 29 5.15 -1.08 -2.49
C GLY A 29 4.73 -2.10 -1.43
N ARG A 30 5.51 -3.15 -1.20
CA ARG A 30 5.24 -4.18 -0.18
C ARG A 30 6.25 -4.17 0.95
N ARG A 31 7.50 -3.85 0.64
CA ARG A 31 8.62 -3.95 1.59
C ARG A 31 8.81 -2.69 2.43
N THR A 32 9.09 -2.89 3.71
CA THR A 32 9.58 -1.80 4.59
C THR A 32 11.02 -1.43 4.26
N GLU A 33 11.50 -0.34 4.85
CA GLU A 33 12.91 0.07 4.74
C GLU A 33 13.86 -1.06 5.13
N GLU A 34 13.60 -1.68 6.29
CA GLU A 34 14.42 -2.73 6.86
C GLU A 34 14.43 -3.99 6.00
N GLU A 35 13.29 -4.31 5.37
CA GLU A 35 13.18 -5.44 4.44
C GLU A 35 13.97 -5.18 3.16
N VAL A 36 13.89 -3.98 2.59
CA VAL A 36 14.69 -3.60 1.42
C VAL A 36 16.18 -3.67 1.74
N VAL A 37 16.60 -3.15 2.89
CA VAL A 37 18.00 -3.18 3.33
C VAL A 37 18.49 -4.61 3.47
N ARG A 38 17.75 -5.44 4.21
CA ARG A 38 18.10 -6.85 4.43
C ARG A 38 18.17 -7.65 3.13
N GLU A 39 17.21 -7.47 2.23
CA GLU A 39 17.13 -8.23 0.97
C GLU A 39 18.09 -7.73 -0.11
N SER A 40 18.51 -6.45 -0.06
CA SER A 40 19.52 -5.92 -0.98
C SER A 40 20.91 -6.53 -0.77
N GLY A 41 21.21 -6.97 0.45
CA GLY A 41 22.52 -7.44 0.88
C GLY A 41 23.58 -6.35 1.01
N LEU A 42 23.21 -5.06 0.96
CA LEU A 42 24.14 -3.92 0.97
C LEU A 42 24.34 -3.29 2.35
N GLY A 43 23.55 -3.68 3.36
CA GLY A 43 23.67 -3.14 4.71
C GLY A 43 23.42 -1.62 4.75
N GLU A 44 24.31 -0.86 5.39
CA GLU A 44 24.15 0.59 5.55
C GLU A 44 24.04 1.36 4.23
N GLU A 45 24.71 0.87 3.19
CA GLU A 45 24.68 1.49 1.85
C GLU A 45 23.26 1.48 1.24
N ALA A 46 22.44 0.48 1.56
CA ALA A 46 21.05 0.44 1.10
C ALA A 46 20.23 1.63 1.62
N TYR A 47 20.47 2.09 2.85
CA TYR A 47 19.77 3.27 3.41
C TYR A 47 20.18 4.54 2.67
N VAL A 48 21.46 4.69 2.33
CA VAL A 48 21.96 5.84 1.56
C VAL A 48 21.31 5.87 0.18
N ILE A 49 21.25 4.72 -0.50
CA ILE A 49 20.59 4.60 -1.81
C ILE A 49 19.09 4.90 -1.69
N LEU A 50 18.39 4.35 -0.70
CA LEU A 50 16.97 4.63 -0.47
C LEU A 50 16.70 6.13 -0.28
N ALA A 51 17.49 6.79 0.56
CA ALA A 51 17.38 8.23 0.78
C ALA A 51 17.62 9.03 -0.52
N ALA A 52 18.59 8.62 -1.34
CA ALA A 52 18.85 9.25 -2.64
C ALA A 52 17.70 9.04 -3.63
N LEU A 53 17.18 7.82 -3.76
CA LEU A 53 16.03 7.49 -4.62
C LEU A 53 14.79 8.28 -4.21
N LEU A 54 14.55 8.42 -2.90
CA LEU A 54 13.44 9.19 -2.34
C LEU A 54 13.60 10.68 -2.65
N LYS A 55 14.79 11.25 -2.42
CA LYS A 55 15.09 12.66 -2.72
C LYS A 55 14.93 12.99 -4.20
N ARG A 56 15.26 12.04 -5.08
CA ARG A 56 15.11 12.16 -6.53
C ARG A 56 13.68 11.89 -7.02
N GLY A 57 12.76 11.52 -6.13
CA GLY A 57 11.38 11.19 -6.48
C GLY A 57 11.25 9.94 -7.36
N LEU A 58 12.25 9.05 -7.35
CA LEU A 58 12.21 7.78 -8.09
C LEU A 58 11.36 6.73 -7.35
N ILE A 59 11.29 6.84 -6.02
CA ILE A 59 10.42 6.04 -5.16
C ILE A 59 9.56 6.98 -4.29
N LEU A 60 8.44 6.45 -3.81
CA LEU A 60 7.49 7.15 -2.96
C LEU A 60 7.28 6.35 -1.66
N PRO A 61 7.24 7.02 -0.49
CA PRO A 61 6.83 6.39 0.74
C PRO A 61 5.31 6.27 0.71
N VAL A 62 4.80 5.06 0.91
CA VAL A 62 3.36 4.81 1.00
C VAL A 62 3.04 4.06 2.29
N GLU A 63 1.76 4.10 2.64
CA GLU A 63 1.27 3.44 3.84
C GLU A 63 1.38 1.92 3.70
N GLY A 64 1.82 1.26 4.77
CA GLY A 64 1.89 -0.19 4.83
C GLY A 64 0.50 -0.81 5.01
N ALA A 65 0.44 -2.13 4.94
CA ALA A 65 -0.81 -2.88 5.10
C ALA A 65 -1.48 -2.58 6.46
N LYS A 66 -0.70 -2.47 7.53
CA LYS A 66 -1.22 -2.24 8.87
C LYS A 66 -1.90 -0.87 9.00
N GLU A 67 -1.24 0.18 8.53
CA GLU A 67 -1.77 1.55 8.58
C GLU A 67 -3.02 1.69 7.70
N LEU A 68 -3.00 1.10 6.49
CA LEU A 68 -4.18 1.06 5.62
C LEU A 68 -5.33 0.26 6.23
N CYS A 69 -5.05 -0.87 6.90
CA CYS A 69 -6.06 -1.70 7.51
C CYS A 69 -6.82 -0.91 8.58
N GLN A 70 -6.11 -0.14 9.41
CA GLN A 70 -6.75 0.71 10.41
C GLN A 70 -7.66 1.77 9.78
N LYS A 71 -7.22 2.41 8.69
CA LYS A 71 -8.06 3.37 7.95
C LYS A 71 -9.30 2.73 7.34
N LEU A 72 -9.16 1.54 6.75
CA LEU A 72 -10.27 0.78 6.18
C LEU A 72 -11.28 0.36 7.25
N VAL A 73 -10.80 -0.12 8.40
CA VAL A 73 -11.65 -0.49 9.54
C VAL A 73 -12.42 0.74 10.04
N GLY A 74 -11.76 1.90 10.14
CA GLY A 74 -12.41 3.17 10.48
C GLY A 74 -13.51 3.52 9.48
N LEU A 75 -13.20 3.50 8.18
CA LEU A 75 -14.14 3.77 7.10
C LEU A 75 -15.37 2.85 7.16
N LEU A 76 -15.17 1.54 7.33
CA LEU A 76 -16.26 0.57 7.41
C LEU A 76 -17.13 0.80 8.65
N LYS A 77 -16.53 1.05 9.82
CA LYS A 77 -17.27 1.34 11.05
C LYS A 77 -18.10 2.61 10.91
N THR A 78 -17.55 3.67 10.30
CA THR A 78 -18.29 4.92 10.05
C THR A 78 -19.47 4.71 9.11
N ARG A 79 -19.33 3.87 8.08
CA ARG A 79 -20.38 3.68 7.06
C ARG A 79 -21.42 2.62 7.42
N LEU A 80 -21.02 1.55 8.10
CA LEU A 80 -21.86 0.37 8.35
C LEU A 80 -22.22 0.18 9.83
N GLY A 81 -21.57 0.91 10.74
CA GLY A 81 -21.76 0.76 12.18
C GLY A 81 -21.47 -0.68 12.64
N PRO A 82 -22.33 -1.29 13.47
CA PRO A 82 -22.14 -2.67 13.95
C PRO A 82 -22.08 -3.73 12.84
N LYS A 83 -22.66 -3.46 11.66
CA LYS A 83 -22.62 -4.38 10.51
C LYS A 83 -21.22 -4.51 9.90
N ALA A 84 -20.27 -3.66 10.31
CA ALA A 84 -18.87 -3.73 9.87
C ALA A 84 -18.11 -4.93 10.47
N ASN A 85 -18.50 -5.42 11.65
CA ASN A 85 -17.69 -6.36 12.44
C ASN A 85 -17.24 -7.63 11.69
N PRO A 86 -18.10 -8.30 10.88
CA PRO A 86 -17.68 -9.48 10.11
C PRO A 86 -16.64 -9.16 9.02
N PHE A 87 -16.60 -7.92 8.53
CA PHE A 87 -15.66 -7.48 7.51
C PHE A 87 -14.33 -7.04 8.11
N VAL A 88 -14.37 -6.41 9.29
CA VAL A 88 -13.18 -5.99 10.04
C VAL A 88 -12.24 -7.16 10.29
N ALA A 89 -12.76 -8.28 10.79
CA ALA A 89 -11.95 -9.49 11.06
C ALA A 89 -11.26 -10.05 9.80
N ARG A 90 -11.89 -9.91 8.61
CA ARG A 90 -11.31 -10.36 7.34
C ARG A 90 -10.15 -9.47 6.91
N LEU A 91 -10.31 -8.15 7.05
CA LEU A 91 -9.26 -7.18 6.71
C LEU A 91 -8.05 -7.28 7.65
N GLU A 92 -8.29 -7.47 8.95
CA GLU A 92 -7.22 -7.62 9.94
C GLU A 92 -6.38 -8.90 9.73
N GLY A 93 -6.91 -9.89 9.01
CA GLY A 93 -6.18 -11.09 8.60
C GLY A 93 -5.26 -10.90 7.38
N CYS A 94 -5.35 -9.77 6.67
CA CYS A 94 -4.54 -9.52 5.48
C CYS A 94 -3.11 -9.10 5.85
N GLN A 95 -2.11 -9.85 5.35
CA GLN A 95 -0.70 -9.63 5.67
C GLN A 95 0.02 -8.69 4.69
N SER A 96 -0.55 -8.43 3.52
CA SER A 96 0.04 -7.57 2.49
C SER A 96 -0.92 -6.47 2.06
N ARG A 97 -0.36 -5.38 1.51
CA ARG A 97 -1.12 -4.24 0.98
C ARG A 97 -2.10 -4.68 -0.12
N GLU A 98 -1.70 -5.60 -0.98
CA GLU A 98 -2.52 -6.08 -2.10
C GLU A 98 -3.64 -7.01 -1.64
N ALA A 99 -3.33 -7.94 -0.72
CA ALA A 99 -4.36 -8.80 -0.14
C ALA A 99 -5.41 -7.96 0.59
N LEU A 100 -4.96 -6.89 1.26
CA LEU A 100 -5.84 -5.94 1.92
C LEU A 100 -6.69 -5.14 0.92
N GLU A 101 -6.10 -4.67 -0.18
CA GLU A 101 -6.82 -3.96 -1.25
C GLU A 101 -7.90 -4.84 -1.87
N GLU A 102 -7.53 -6.06 -2.25
CA GLU A 102 -8.44 -7.02 -2.86
C GLU A 102 -9.60 -7.37 -1.91
N GLU A 103 -9.29 -7.66 -0.66
CA GLU A 103 -10.29 -8.00 0.35
C GLU A 103 -11.20 -6.80 0.65
N ALA A 104 -10.67 -5.57 0.69
CA ALA A 104 -11.46 -4.36 0.84
C ALA A 104 -12.45 -4.17 -0.33
N LEU A 105 -12.00 -4.35 -1.57
CA LEU A 105 -12.86 -4.27 -2.75
C LEU A 105 -13.94 -5.36 -2.75
N ARG A 106 -13.62 -6.59 -2.31
CA ARG A 106 -14.61 -7.66 -2.12
C ARG A 106 -15.64 -7.31 -1.06
N VAL A 107 -15.23 -6.67 0.04
CA VAL A 107 -16.16 -6.19 1.07
C VAL A 107 -17.10 -5.13 0.50
N ALA A 108 -16.59 -4.15 -0.24
CA ALA A 108 -17.42 -3.12 -0.88
C ALA A 108 -18.43 -3.72 -1.85
N LEU A 109 -18.02 -4.70 -2.67
CA LEU A 109 -18.90 -5.44 -3.57
C LEU A 109 -19.98 -6.20 -2.78
N LYS A 110 -19.61 -6.88 -1.70
CA LYS A 110 -20.59 -7.60 -0.87
C LYS A 110 -21.62 -6.64 -0.27
N VAL A 111 -21.19 -5.50 0.27
CA VAL A 111 -22.10 -4.45 0.78
C VAL A 111 -23.03 -3.96 -0.32
N LYS A 112 -22.50 -3.70 -1.53
CA LYS A 112 -23.28 -3.27 -2.70
C LYS A 112 -24.39 -4.25 -3.08
N LEU A 113 -24.11 -5.55 -2.96
CA LEU A 113 -25.04 -6.62 -3.34
C LEU A 113 -26.03 -7.00 -2.23
N THR A 114 -25.63 -6.92 -0.96
CA THR A 114 -26.42 -7.51 0.14
C THR A 114 -27.02 -6.49 1.11
N LEU A 115 -26.53 -5.25 1.15
CA LEU A 115 -26.98 -4.25 2.12
C LEU A 115 -27.59 -3.04 1.42
N ASP A 116 -26.76 -2.28 0.70
CA ASP A 116 -27.17 -1.06 0.04
C ASP A 116 -26.20 -0.74 -1.09
N ARG A 117 -26.75 -0.55 -2.29
CA ARG A 117 -25.96 -0.31 -3.50
C ARG A 117 -25.14 0.97 -3.40
N LYS A 118 -25.76 2.06 -2.93
CA LYS A 118 -25.12 3.38 -2.87
C LYS A 118 -23.95 3.37 -1.89
N THR A 119 -24.15 2.80 -0.70
CA THR A 119 -23.09 2.64 0.32
C THR A 119 -21.93 1.80 -0.21
N GLY A 120 -22.23 0.70 -0.93
CA GLY A 120 -21.19 -0.11 -1.56
C GLY A 120 -20.39 0.63 -2.63
N GLU A 121 -21.04 1.44 -3.47
CA GLU A 121 -20.36 2.29 -4.46
C GLU A 121 -19.50 3.39 -3.82
N GLU A 122 -19.98 4.02 -2.75
CA GLU A 122 -19.22 5.02 -1.99
C GLU A 122 -17.99 4.39 -1.30
N LEU A 123 -18.14 3.18 -0.74
CA LEU A 123 -17.03 2.43 -0.16
C LEU A 123 -15.99 2.07 -1.21
N GLU A 124 -16.40 1.55 -2.37
CA GLU A 124 -15.48 1.22 -3.46
C GLU A 124 -14.65 2.44 -3.89
N LYS A 125 -15.29 3.60 -4.06
CA LYS A 125 -14.61 4.84 -4.42
C LYS A 125 -13.59 5.27 -3.36
N ALA A 126 -13.98 5.21 -2.09
CA ALA A 126 -13.09 5.57 -0.98
C ALA A 126 -11.90 4.61 -0.85
N ILE A 127 -12.12 3.31 -1.06
CA ILE A 127 -11.06 2.29 -1.05
C ILE A 127 -10.06 2.58 -2.18
N ARG A 128 -10.52 2.75 -3.42
CA ARG A 128 -9.61 3.08 -4.53
C ARG A 128 -8.79 4.33 -4.25
N ALA A 129 -9.39 5.37 -3.67
CA ALA A 129 -8.67 6.58 -3.29
C ALA A 129 -7.62 6.37 -2.18
N LEU A 130 -7.78 5.38 -1.31
CA LEU A 130 -6.78 5.03 -0.28
C LEU A 130 -5.59 4.27 -0.85
N PHE A 131 -5.76 3.56 -1.96
CA PHE A 131 -4.72 2.70 -2.54
C PHE A 131 -3.92 3.35 -3.69
N HIS A 132 -4.44 4.40 -4.30
CA HIS A 132 -3.79 5.17 -5.38
C HIS A 132 -2.79 6.21 -4.88
#